data_AF-A0A963S3V0-F1
#
_entry.id   AF-A0A963S3V0-F1
#
_cell.length_a   1.000
_cell.length_b   1.000
_cell.length_c   1.000
_cell.angle_alpha   90.00
_cell.angle_beta   90.00
_cell.angle_gamma   90.00
#
_symmetry.space_group_name_H-M   'P 1'
#
loop_
_entity.id
_entity.type
_entity.pdbx_description
1 polymer ?
#
loop_
_entity_poly.entity_id
_entity_poly.type
_entity_poly.pdbx_seq_one_letter_code
_entity_poly.pdbx_strand_id
1 'polypeptide(L)' 'MWGGRFAEGPSAIMREINASIPFDKALWRQDLAASRAHVTMLGAQGIVTSEDMQAILGGL' A
#
# COMPACT_ATOMS: atom_id res chain seq x y z
N MET A 1 4.36 -0.47 11.13
CA MET A 1 3.43 -0.95 12.18
C MET A 1 2.07 -0.35 11.96
N TRP A 2 1.00 -1.12 12.15
CA TRP A 2 -0.36 -0.69 11.89
C TRP A 2 -0.97 -0.17 13.20
N GLY A 3 -1.26 1.12 13.25
CA GLY A 3 -1.34 1.94 14.46
C GLY A 3 -2.58 1.79 15.35
N GLY A 4 -3.29 0.66 15.31
CA GLY A 4 -4.60 0.56 15.99
C GLY A 4 -4.60 -0.09 17.37
N ARG A 5 -3.57 -0.87 17.73
CA ARG A 5 -3.63 -1.79 18.89
C ARG A 5 -2.87 -1.35 20.13
N PHE A 6 -1.95 -0.40 20.01
CA PHE A 6 -1.11 0.07 21.12
C PHE A 6 -1.43 1.53 21.41
N ALA A 7 -1.48 1.90 22.69
CA ALA A 7 -1.70 3.27 23.14
C ALA A 7 -0.54 4.21 22.75
N GLU A 8 0.66 3.66 22.58
CA GLU A 8 1.88 4.37 22.23
C GLU A 8 2.56 3.77 21.00
N GLY A 9 3.40 4.58 20.35
CA GLY A 9 4.18 4.15 19.21
C GLY A 9 5.29 3.16 19.58
N PRO A 10 5.79 2.39 18.61
CA PRO A 10 6.88 1.46 18.86
C PRO A 10 8.18 2.15 19.21
N SER A 11 8.99 1.49 20.05
CA SER A 11 10.35 1.91 20.37
C SER A 11 11.20 2.05 19.10
N ALA A 12 12.28 2.83 19.17
CA ALA A 12 13.18 3.06 18.03
C ALA A 12 13.77 1.74 17.49
N ILE A 13 14.26 0.88 18.39
CA ILE A 13 14.82 -0.45 18.05
C ILE A 13 13.77 -1.31 17.34
N MET A 14 12.53 -1.30 17.83
CA MET A 14 11.46 -2.08 17.22
C MET A 14 11.13 -1.57 15.81
N ARG A 15 11.21 -0.25 15.54
CA ARG A 15 11.04 0.29 14.19
C ARG A 15 12.16 -0.15 13.25
N GLU A 16 13.40 -0.14 13.73
CA GLU A 16 14.58 -0.51 12.94
C GLU A 16 14.55 -1.99 12.53
N ILE A 17 14.27 -2.89 13.47
CA ILE A 17 14.23 -4.34 13.20
C ILE A 17 13.04 -4.73 12.30
N ASN A 18 11.92 -3.99 12.35
CA ASN A 18 10.74 -4.26 11.51
C ASN A 18 10.81 -3.65 10.11
N ALA A 19 11.81 -2.82 9.81
CA ALA A 19 11.88 -2.15 8.52
C ALA A 19 12.35 -3.14 7.43
N SER A 20 11.47 -3.45 6.48
CA SER A 20 11.79 -4.30 5.33
C SER A 20 12.27 -3.52 4.09
N ILE A 21 12.13 -2.19 4.11
CA ILE A 21 12.49 -1.28 3.00
C ILE A 21 13.90 -1.49 2.41
N PRO A 22 14.95 -1.85 3.18
CA PRO A 22 16.29 -2.02 2.61
C PRO A 22 16.34 -3.11 1.53
N PHE A 23 15.47 -4.12 1.60
CA PHE A 23 15.46 -5.25 0.68
C PHE A 23 14.17 -5.38 -0.15
N ASP A 24 13.00 -5.09 0.43
CA ASP A 24 11.72 -5.29 -0.28
C ASP A 24 11.47 -4.26 -1.39
N LYS A 25 12.18 -3.12 -1.38
CA LYS A 25 12.13 -2.11 -2.45
C LYS A 25 12.42 -2.68 -3.84
N ALA A 26 13.11 -3.82 -3.92
CA ALA A 26 13.32 -4.53 -5.18
C ALA A 26 12.01 -5.02 -5.84
N LEU A 27 10.94 -5.16 -5.04
CA LEU A 27 9.62 -5.65 -5.45
C LEU A 27 8.67 -4.54 -5.93
N TRP A 28 9.15 -3.30 -6.07
CA TRP A 28 8.30 -2.15 -6.43
C TRP A 28 7.51 -2.36 -7.74
N ARG A 29 8.07 -3.12 -8.71
CA ARG A 29 7.39 -3.40 -9.98
C ARG A 29 6.18 -4.31 -9.80
N GLN A 30 6.31 -5.29 -8.92
CA GLN A 30 5.25 -6.22 -8.56
C GLN A 30 4.15 -5.49 -7.78
N ASP A 31 4.54 -4.64 -6.84
CA ASP A 31 3.62 -3.80 -6.07
C ASP A 31 2.81 -2.85 -6.97
N LEU A 32 3.48 -2.23 -7.96
CA LEU A 32 2.82 -1.39 -8.96
C LEU A 32 1.83 -2.19 -9.83
N ALA A 33 2.24 -3.36 -10.33
CA ALA A 33 1.39 -4.21 -11.15
C ALA A 33 0.15 -4.71 -10.37
N ALA A 34 0.35 -5.13 -9.12
CA ALA A 34 -0.73 -5.57 -8.24
C ALA A 34 -1.67 -4.42 -7.90
N SER A 35 -1.14 -3.23 -7.61
CA SER A 35 -1.94 -2.04 -7.30
C SER A 35 -2.85 -1.62 -8.47
N ARG A 36 -2.33 -1.64 -9.71
CA ARG A 36 -3.14 -1.38 -10.91
C ARG A 36 -4.25 -2.41 -11.07
N ALA A 37 -3.94 -3.71 -10.95
CA ALA A 37 -4.94 -4.76 -11.04
C ALA A 37 -6.01 -4.63 -9.94
N HIS A 38 -5.58 -4.31 -8.72
CA HIS A 38 -6.47 -4.17 -7.57
C HIS A 38 -7.43 -3.00 -7.76
N VAL A 39 -6.96 -1.80 -8.13
CA VAL A 39 -7.84 -0.65 -8.31
C VAL A 39 -8.81 -0.85 -9.48
N THR A 40 -8.39 -1.50 -10.58
CA THR A 40 -9.31 -1.88 -11.67
C THR A 40 -10.42 -2.81 -11.17
N MET A 41 -10.07 -3.80 -10.34
CA MET A 41 -11.05 -4.69 -9.72
C MET A 41 -12.01 -3.91 -8.80
N LEU A 42 -11.49 -3.00 -7.95
CA LEU A 42 -12.32 -2.18 -7.06
C LEU A 42 -13.33 -1.34 -7.83
N GLY A 43 -12.92 -0.74 -8.96
CA GLY A 43 -13.81 0.00 -9.85
C GLY A 43 -14.88 -0.90 -10.48
N ALA A 44 -14.49 -2.10 -10.94
CA ALA A 44 -15.44 -3.07 -11.50
C ALA A 44 -16.47 -3.58 -10.48
N GLN A 45 -16.13 -3.64 -9.20
CA GLN A 45 -17.04 -3.99 -8.11
C GLN A 45 -17.87 -2.79 -7.60
N GLY A 46 -17.64 -1.58 -8.12
CA GLY A 46 -18.30 -0.37 -7.64
C GLY A 46 -17.92 0.05 -6.22
N ILE A 47 -16.78 -0.44 -5.71
CA ILE A 47 -16.26 -0.06 -4.39
C ILE A 47 -15.65 1.35 -4.44
N VAL A 48 -15.02 1.68 -5.56
CA VAL A 48 -14.57 3.04 -5.89
C VAL A 48 -15.25 3.51 -7.15
N THR A 49 -15.38 4.82 -7.32
CA THR A 49 -15.95 5.38 -8.55
C THR A 49 -15.00 5.15 -9.73
N SER A 50 -15.55 5.17 -10.95
CA SER A 50 -14.72 5.12 -12.16
C SER A 50 -13.75 6.30 -12.23
N GLU A 51 -14.14 7.47 -11.72
CA GLU A 51 -13.28 8.66 -11.67
C GLU A 51 -12.10 8.45 -10.71
N ASP A 52 -12.37 7.98 -9.49
CA ASP A 52 -11.33 7.67 -8.51
C ASP A 52 -10.39 6.58 -9.01
N MET A 53 -10.93 5.53 -9.64
CA MET A 53 -10.12 4.46 -10.25
C MET A 53 -9.14 5.04 -11.28
N GLN A 54 -9.61 5.92 -12.18
CA GLN A 54 -8.75 6.53 -13.19
C GLN A 54 -7.71 7.49 -12.59
N ALA A 55 -8.11 8.27 -11.58
CA ALA A 55 -7.19 9.15 -10.87
C ALA A 55 -6.06 8.36 -10.18
N ILE A 56 -6.39 7.25 -9.51
CA ILE A 56 -5.40 6.36 -8.90
C ILE A 56 -4.50 5.72 -9.97
N LEU A 57 -5.08 5.20 -11.06
CA LEU A 57 -4.30 4.61 -12.16
C LEU A 57 -3.32 5.61 -12.79
N GLY A 58 -3.70 6.88 -12.88
CA GLY A 58 -2.83 7.95 -13.39
C GLY A 58 -1.76 8.43 -12.40
N GLY A 59 -2.00 8.24 -11.10
CA GLY A 59 -1.02 8.57 -10.05
C GLY A 59 0.01 7.46 -9.78
N LEU A 60 -0.31 6.22 -10.18
CA LEU A 60 0.58 5.05 -10.19
C LEU A 60 1.43 5.02 -11.47
#